data_AF-A0A2J7VYX1-F1
#
_entry.id   AF-A0A2J7VYX1-F1
#
_cell.length_a   1.000
_cell.length_b   1.000
_cell.length_c   1.000
_cell.angle_alpha   90.00
_cell.angle_beta   90.00
_cell.angle_gamma   90.00
#
_symmetry.space_group_name_H-M   'P 1'
#
loop_
_entity.id
_entity.type
_entity.pdbx_description
1 polymer ?
#
loop_
_entity_poly.entity_id
_entity_poly.type
_entity_poly.pdbx_seq_one_letter_code
_entity_poly.pdbx_strand_id
1 'polypeptide(L)'
;MWKRVAVAATVGVTLGALIALGVLLDLKASDWAAWVQAIGSIGAIIGAFFLATLQVSSARTQAIEVEHRRLIRRHNAISAIGAFAEKTVRRVCAAAQLFCDAQGEFVWRSDLDFLQLARDELETLRSTDLESFHLVRGIRRLAVSVDVCIRMDEALVDGLADSSDYGFWSTEAANAAANAAGALQDIEQAITEFREDPEIALPPFSLK
;
A
#
# COMPACT_ATOMS: atom_id res chain seq x y z
N MET A 1 32.00 -6.06 -20.52
CA MET A 1 32.39 -5.54 -21.85
C MET A 1 33.12 -6.59 -22.70
N TRP A 2 34.17 -7.24 -22.18
CA TRP A 2 34.96 -8.25 -22.89
C TRP A 2 34.19 -9.42 -23.53
N LYS A 3 33.15 -9.95 -22.85
CA LYS A 3 32.32 -11.03 -23.39
C LYS A 3 31.59 -10.64 -24.69
N ARG A 4 31.21 -9.36 -24.85
CA ARG A 4 30.51 -8.87 -26.06
C ARG A 4 31.46 -8.73 -27.25
N VAL A 5 32.70 -8.30 -27.00
CA VAL A 5 33.75 -8.17 -28.03
C VAL A 5 34.18 -9.55 -28.55
N ALA A 6 34.36 -10.52 -27.64
CA ALA A 6 34.71 -11.88 -28.02
C ALA A 6 33.62 -12.55 -28.89
N VAL A 7 32.35 -12.38 -28.54
CA VAL A 7 31.23 -12.90 -29.35
C VAL A 7 31.20 -12.26 -30.73
N ALA A 8 31.34 -10.93 -30.83
CA ALA A 8 31.36 -10.24 -32.12
C ALA A 8 32.52 -10.69 -33.03
N ALA A 9 33.72 -10.85 -32.47
CA ALA A 9 34.88 -11.33 -33.20
C ALA A 9 34.69 -12.78 -33.70
N THR A 10 34.13 -13.65 -32.86
CA THR A 10 33.90 -15.06 -33.22
C THR A 10 32.87 -15.18 -34.34
N VAL A 11 31.79 -14.40 -34.27
CA VAL A 11 30.75 -14.33 -35.31
C VAL A 11 31.32 -13.79 -36.63
N GLY A 12 32.13 -12.73 -36.59
CA GLY A 12 32.76 -12.16 -37.79
C GLY A 12 33.71 -13.14 -38.48
N VAL A 13 34.52 -13.88 -37.71
CA VAL A 13 35.44 -14.88 -38.25
C VAL A 13 34.69 -16.07 -38.86
N THR A 14 33.63 -16.56 -38.19
CA THR A 14 32.82 -17.68 -38.74
C THR A 14 32.06 -17.27 -39.99
N LEU A 15 31.47 -16.08 -40.03
CA LEU A 15 30.84 -15.55 -41.25
C LEU A 15 31.84 -15.39 -42.40
N GLY A 16 33.01 -14.80 -42.13
CA GLY A 16 34.06 -14.62 -43.14
C GLY A 16 34.55 -15.96 -43.72
N ALA A 17 34.74 -16.96 -42.87
CA ALA A 17 35.13 -18.31 -43.30
C ALA A 17 34.06 -19.00 -44.14
N LEU A 18 32.78 -18.87 -43.78
CA LEU A 18 31.66 -19.44 -44.55
C LEU A 18 31.49 -18.76 -45.92
N ILE A 19 31.68 -17.44 -46.00
CA ILE A 19 31.66 -16.71 -47.28
C ILE A 19 32.83 -17.17 -48.17
N ALA A 20 34.04 -17.28 -47.62
CA ALA A 20 35.21 -17.75 -48.37
C ALA A 20 35.02 -19.20 -48.88
N LEU A 21 34.41 -20.07 -48.07
CA LEU A 21 34.10 -21.45 -48.47
C LEU A 21 33.04 -21.50 -49.58
N GLY A 22 32.03 -20.63 -49.52
CA GLY A 22 31.00 -20.55 -50.55
C GLY A 22 31.53 -20.09 -51.90
N VAL A 23 32.49 -19.16 -51.90
CA VAL A 23 33.21 -18.73 -53.11
C VAL A 23 34.07 -19.87 -53.68
N LEU A 24 34.69 -20.68 -52.81
CA LEU A 24 35.51 -21.84 -53.24
C LEU A 24 34.69 -22.99 -53.84
N LEU A 25 33.40 -23.10 -53.50
CA LEU A 25 32.52 -24.20 -53.94
C LEU A 25 31.66 -23.85 -55.17
N ASP A 26 31.86 -22.68 -55.77
CA ASP A 26 31.17 -22.23 -57.00
C ASP A 26 29.63 -22.34 -56.93
N LEU A 27 29.08 -21.99 -55.75
CA LEU A 27 27.64 -22.04 -55.48
C LEU A 27 26.88 -21.07 -56.38
N LYS A 28 25.77 -21.54 -56.96
CA LYS A 28 24.90 -20.70 -57.78
C LYS A 28 24.21 -19.64 -56.93
N ALA A 29 23.93 -18.48 -57.51
CA ALA A 29 23.28 -17.35 -56.82
C ALA A 29 21.96 -17.72 -56.11
N SER A 30 21.22 -18.71 -56.63
CA SER A 30 20.00 -19.25 -56.02
C SER A 30 20.24 -19.93 -54.68
N ASP A 31 21.33 -20.69 -54.57
CA ASP A 31 21.69 -21.43 -53.35
C ASP A 31 22.17 -20.46 -52.27
N TRP A 32 22.80 -19.36 -52.71
CA TRP A 32 23.25 -18.31 -51.81
C TRP A 32 22.11 -17.51 -51.20
N ALA A 33 21.08 -17.20 -51.98
CA ALA A 33 19.87 -16.58 -51.47
C ALA A 33 19.16 -17.46 -50.42
N ALA A 34 19.04 -18.76 -50.68
CA ALA A 34 18.42 -19.72 -49.75
C ALA A 34 19.18 -19.81 -48.42
N TRP A 35 20.51 -19.79 -48.47
CA TRP A 35 21.35 -19.84 -47.26
C TRP A 35 21.26 -18.56 -46.43
N VAL A 36 21.37 -17.39 -47.07
CA VAL A 36 21.23 -16.10 -46.40
C VAL A 36 19.85 -15.98 -45.74
N GLN A 37 18.80 -16.46 -46.40
CA GLN A 37 17.45 -16.49 -45.85
C GLN A 37 17.35 -17.40 -44.61
N ALA A 38 17.95 -18.60 -44.65
CA ALA A 38 17.95 -19.53 -43.52
C ALA A 38 18.66 -18.91 -42.30
N ILE A 39 19.84 -18.32 -42.50
CA ILE A 39 20.58 -17.66 -41.40
C ILE A 39 19.85 -16.42 -40.90
N GLY A 40 19.26 -15.62 -41.80
CA GLY A 40 18.45 -14.47 -41.42
C GLY A 40 17.28 -14.85 -40.52
N SER A 41 16.60 -15.96 -40.84
CA SER A 41 15.48 -16.47 -40.02
C SER A 41 15.93 -16.91 -38.62
N ILE A 42 17.04 -17.64 -38.51
CA ILE A 42 17.60 -18.09 -37.22
C ILE A 42 18.04 -16.88 -36.39
N GLY A 43 18.74 -15.92 -37.03
CA GLY A 43 19.15 -14.67 -36.39
C GLY A 43 17.98 -13.86 -35.86
N ALA A 44 16.89 -13.77 -36.62
CA ALA A 44 15.67 -13.09 -36.20
C ALA A 44 15.01 -13.78 -34.99
N ILE A 45 14.94 -15.12 -34.97
CA ILE A 45 14.39 -15.88 -33.84
C ILE A 45 15.23 -15.65 -32.58
N ILE A 46 16.56 -15.72 -32.68
CA ILE A 46 17.46 -15.47 -31.54
C ILE A 46 17.31 -14.03 -31.04
N GLY A 47 17.25 -13.06 -31.96
CA GLY A 47 17.03 -11.65 -31.63
C GLY A 47 15.71 -11.42 -30.90
N ALA A 48 14.62 -12.01 -31.40
CA ALA A 48 13.31 -11.93 -30.78
C ALA A 48 13.30 -12.56 -29.38
N PHE A 49 13.94 -13.72 -29.20
CA PHE A 49 14.06 -14.37 -27.90
C PHE A 49 14.85 -13.51 -26.90
N PHE A 50 15.98 -12.95 -27.34
CA PHE A 50 16.79 -12.08 -26.48
C PHE A 50 16.02 -10.81 -26.06
N LEU A 51 15.29 -10.19 -26.99
CA LEU A 51 14.45 -9.04 -26.69
C LEU A 51 13.32 -9.39 -25.72
N ALA A 52 12.66 -10.54 -25.91
CA ALA A 52 11.61 -11.00 -25.01
C ALA A 52 12.15 -11.23 -23.58
N THR A 53 13.32 -11.84 -23.42
CA THR A 53 13.91 -12.05 -22.08
C THR A 53 14.26 -10.74 -21.38
N LEU A 54 14.73 -9.73 -22.13
CA LEU A 54 14.96 -8.38 -21.60
C LEU A 54 13.66 -7.68 -21.20
N GLN A 55 12.59 -7.85 -21.97
CA GLN A 55 11.29 -7.30 -21.64
C GLN A 55 10.69 -7.96 -20.40
N VAL A 56 10.80 -9.30 -20.28
CA VAL A 56 10.30 -10.03 -19.10
C VAL A 56 11.05 -9.63 -17.84
N SER A 57 12.38 -9.47 -17.90
CA SER A 57 13.15 -9.04 -16.73
C SER A 57 12.78 -7.61 -16.31
N SER A 58 12.66 -6.69 -17.27
CA SER A 58 12.23 -5.32 -16.99
C SER A 58 10.80 -5.24 -16.46
N ALA A 59 9.87 -6.03 -17.01
CA ALA A 59 8.49 -6.09 -16.56
C ALA A 59 8.40 -6.66 -15.14
N ARG A 60 9.22 -7.66 -14.81
CA ARG A 60 9.31 -8.21 -13.44
C ARG A 60 9.78 -7.14 -12.45
N THR A 61 10.83 -6.38 -12.79
CA THR A 61 11.31 -5.31 -11.92
C THR A 61 10.27 -4.20 -11.75
N GLN A 62 9.60 -3.80 -12.82
CA GLN A 62 8.51 -2.82 -12.74
C GLN A 62 7.34 -3.31 -11.90
N ALA A 63 6.94 -4.57 -12.02
CA ALA A 63 5.86 -5.15 -11.22
C ALA A 63 6.21 -5.11 -9.71
N ILE A 64 7.45 -5.47 -9.35
CA ILE A 64 7.93 -5.40 -7.97
C ILE A 64 7.94 -3.96 -7.46
N GLU A 65 8.40 -3.00 -8.26
CA GLU A 65 8.44 -1.59 -7.86
C GLU A 65 7.04 -0.99 -7.70
N VAL A 66 6.11 -1.33 -8.59
CA VAL A 66 4.71 -0.90 -8.49
C VAL A 66 4.07 -1.45 -7.21
N GLU A 67 4.33 -2.71 -6.87
CA GLU A 67 3.81 -3.34 -5.67
C GLU A 67 4.41 -2.71 -4.41
N HIS A 68 5.72 -2.47 -4.40
CA HIS A 68 6.38 -1.78 -3.29
C HIS A 68 5.80 -0.37 -3.05
N ARG A 69 5.57 0.40 -4.14
CA ARG A 69 4.91 1.72 -4.04
C ARG A 69 3.48 1.62 -3.55
N ARG A 70 2.75 0.55 -3.86
CA ARG A 70 1.39 0.30 -3.32
C ARG A 70 1.46 0.05 -1.82
N LEU A 71 2.38 -0.79 -1.35
CA LEU A 71 2.57 -1.07 0.07
C LEU A 71 2.91 0.20 0.86
N ILE A 72 3.83 1.05 0.37
CA ILE A 72 4.18 2.32 1.01
C ILE A 72 2.97 3.25 1.09
N ARG A 73 2.19 3.39 0.01
CA ARG A 73 0.99 4.24 0.02
C ARG A 73 -0.07 3.73 0.99
N ARG A 74 -0.29 2.41 1.05
CA ARG A 74 -1.18 1.77 2.02
C ARG A 74 -0.72 2.07 3.45
N HIS A 75 0.56 1.87 3.74
CA HIS A 75 1.14 2.17 5.06
C HIS A 75 0.99 3.64 5.46
N ASN A 76 1.22 4.57 4.53
CA ASN A 76 1.08 6.01 4.79
C ASN A 76 -0.39 6.40 5.03
N ALA A 77 -1.34 5.81 4.30
CA ALA A 77 -2.76 6.06 4.52
C ALA A 77 -3.21 5.54 5.90
N ILE A 78 -2.82 4.31 6.26
CA ILE A 78 -3.17 3.70 7.54
C ILE A 78 -2.57 4.48 8.71
N SER A 79 -1.28 4.85 8.62
CA SER A 79 -0.63 5.62 9.69
C SER A 79 -1.22 7.03 9.85
N ALA A 80 -1.61 7.69 8.76
CA ALA A 80 -2.31 8.97 8.81
C ALA A 80 -3.68 8.85 9.51
N ILE A 81 -4.45 7.81 9.19
CA ILE A 81 -5.75 7.53 9.83
C ILE A 81 -5.56 7.21 11.31
N GLY A 82 -4.59 6.37 11.66
CA GLY A 82 -4.29 6.02 13.05
C GLY A 82 -3.88 7.23 13.89
N ALA A 83 -2.95 8.06 13.39
CA ALA A 83 -2.54 9.28 14.06
C ALA A 83 -3.70 10.28 14.23
N PHE A 84 -4.62 10.31 13.26
CA PHE A 84 -5.80 11.14 13.32
C PHE A 84 -6.81 10.65 14.38
N ALA A 85 -7.09 9.35 14.39
CA ALA A 85 -7.94 8.71 15.38
C ALA A 85 -7.45 8.97 16.80
N GLU A 86 -6.15 8.81 17.03
CA GLU A 86 -5.51 9.08 18.32
C GLU A 86 -5.76 10.52 18.77
N LYS A 87 -5.55 11.49 17.89
CA LYS A 87 -5.77 12.90 18.17
C LYS A 87 -7.24 13.19 18.52
N THR A 88 -8.17 12.54 17.84
CA THR A 88 -9.62 12.72 18.06
C THR A 88 -10.04 12.15 19.41
N VAL A 89 -9.66 10.90 19.71
CA VAL A 89 -10.00 10.30 21.00
C VAL A 89 -9.36 11.08 22.15
N ARG A 90 -8.10 11.52 22.02
CA ARG A 90 -7.47 12.39 23.03
C ARG A 90 -8.25 13.68 23.27
N ARG A 91 -8.81 14.30 22.22
CA ARG A 91 -9.65 15.50 22.35
C ARG A 91 -10.96 15.19 23.06
N VAL A 92 -11.66 14.12 22.67
CA VAL A 92 -12.92 13.70 23.31
C VAL A 92 -12.69 13.39 24.78
N CYS A 93 -11.65 12.62 25.11
CA CYS A 93 -11.29 12.30 26.50
C CYS A 93 -10.93 13.57 27.30
N ALA A 94 -10.14 14.48 26.73
CA ALA A 94 -9.80 15.73 27.41
C ALA A 94 -11.03 16.59 27.67
N ALA A 95 -11.97 16.64 26.73
CA ALA A 95 -13.17 17.44 26.85
C ALA A 95 -14.20 16.80 27.80
N ALA A 96 -14.31 15.47 27.82
CA ALA A 96 -15.08 14.74 28.84
C ALA A 96 -14.51 14.96 30.24
N GLN A 97 -13.18 14.94 30.39
CA GLN A 97 -12.52 15.22 31.66
C GLN A 97 -12.82 16.66 32.13
N LEU A 98 -12.74 17.64 31.23
CA LEU A 98 -13.11 19.02 31.53
C LEU A 98 -14.59 19.15 31.92
N PHE A 99 -15.50 18.41 31.29
CA PHE A 99 -16.93 18.39 31.64
C PHE A 99 -17.16 17.81 33.04
N CYS A 100 -16.45 16.75 33.41
CA CYS A 100 -16.51 16.18 34.75
C CYS A 100 -15.94 17.14 35.83
N ASP A 101 -14.91 17.91 35.48
CA ASP A 101 -14.20 18.78 36.42
C ASP A 101 -14.81 20.20 36.52
N ALA A 102 -15.55 20.66 35.49
CA ALA A 102 -16.10 22.02 35.42
C ALA A 102 -17.58 22.10 35.86
N GLN A 103 -17.84 22.74 37.00
CA GLN A 103 -19.18 23.22 37.39
C GLN A 103 -19.60 24.55 36.71
N GLY A 104 -18.91 25.00 35.66
CA GLY A 104 -19.12 26.32 35.02
C GLY A 104 -19.25 26.25 33.50
N GLU A 105 -19.85 27.29 32.91
CA GLU A 105 -20.18 27.45 31.47
C GLU A 105 -19.10 26.88 30.54
N PHE A 106 -19.33 25.64 30.10
CA PHE A 106 -18.48 24.95 29.16
C PHE A 106 -19.09 25.11 27.76
N VAL A 107 -18.36 25.77 26.86
CA VAL A 107 -18.77 25.93 25.46
C VAL A 107 -18.25 24.72 24.68
N TRP A 108 -19.09 23.70 24.55
CA TRP A 108 -18.84 22.59 23.63
C TRP A 108 -18.92 23.07 22.19
N ARG A 109 -17.88 22.82 21.41
CA ARG A 109 -17.92 23.01 19.96
C ARG A 109 -17.88 21.63 19.31
N SER A 110 -19.05 21.21 18.86
CA SER A 110 -19.22 19.94 18.16
C SER A 110 -18.40 19.93 16.87
N ASP A 111 -17.61 18.87 16.69
CA ASP A 111 -16.89 18.54 15.46
C ASP A 111 -17.64 17.41 14.70
N LEU A 112 -18.98 17.34 14.81
CA LEU A 112 -19.81 16.25 14.27
C LEU A 112 -19.59 16.01 12.77
N ASP A 113 -19.59 17.07 11.96
CA ASP A 113 -19.36 16.99 10.51
C ASP A 113 -18.04 16.29 10.18
N PHE A 114 -17.02 16.54 11.01
CA PHE A 114 -15.71 15.94 10.84
C PHE A 114 -15.73 14.46 11.24
N LEU A 115 -16.36 14.11 12.36
CA LEU A 115 -16.49 12.72 12.81
C LEU A 115 -17.27 11.87 11.80
N GLN A 116 -18.33 12.43 11.21
CA GLN A 116 -19.10 11.80 10.14
C GLN A 116 -18.24 11.59 8.89
N LEU A 117 -17.47 12.60 8.47
CA LEU A 117 -16.53 12.44 7.36
C LEU A 117 -15.49 11.33 7.62
N ALA A 118 -14.93 11.28 8.83
CA ALA A 118 -13.98 10.24 9.22
C ALA A 118 -14.62 8.85 9.20
N ARG A 119 -15.87 8.72 9.66
CA ARG A 119 -16.63 7.49 9.59
C ARG A 119 -16.86 7.05 8.14
N ASP A 120 -17.30 7.96 7.28
CA ASP A 120 -17.55 7.67 5.87
C ASP A 120 -16.26 7.25 5.14
N GLU A 121 -15.13 7.90 5.42
CA GLU A 121 -13.81 7.50 4.92
C GLU A 121 -13.39 6.11 5.43
N LEU A 122 -13.69 5.77 6.70
CA LEU A 122 -13.42 4.44 7.26
C LEU A 122 -14.33 3.35 6.67
N GLU A 123 -15.59 3.66 6.35
CA GLU A 123 -16.53 2.73 5.73
C GLU A 123 -16.24 2.54 4.23
N THR A 124 -15.74 3.58 3.56
CA THR A 124 -15.35 3.52 2.14
C THR A 124 -14.03 2.80 1.91
N LEU A 125 -13.16 2.73 2.93
CA LEU A 125 -12.00 1.82 2.95
C LEU A 125 -12.49 0.37 2.94
N ARG A 126 -12.75 -0.14 1.73
CA ARG A 126 -13.28 -1.48 1.51
C ARG A 126 -12.38 -2.52 2.15
N SER A 127 -12.99 -3.49 2.82
CA SER A 127 -12.30 -4.66 3.37
C SER A 127 -11.49 -5.45 2.34
N THR A 128 -11.82 -5.34 1.05
CA THR A 128 -11.08 -5.97 -0.05
C THR A 128 -9.73 -5.33 -0.32
N ASP A 129 -9.55 -4.06 0.00
CA ASP A 129 -8.33 -3.31 -0.35
C ASP A 129 -7.25 -3.44 0.72
N LEU A 130 -7.65 -3.90 1.92
CA LEU A 130 -6.78 -3.97 3.09
C LEU A 130 -5.98 -5.28 3.17
N GLU A 131 -6.37 -6.34 2.44
CA GLU A 131 -5.69 -7.66 2.29
C GLU A 131 -5.22 -8.36 3.59
N SER A 132 -5.39 -7.73 4.76
CA SER A 132 -4.96 -8.17 6.07
C SER A 132 -6.16 -8.14 7.02
N PHE A 133 -6.42 -9.30 7.61
CA PHE A 133 -7.50 -9.48 8.58
C PHE A 133 -7.36 -8.55 9.81
N HIS A 134 -6.13 -8.33 10.28
CA HIS A 134 -5.85 -7.48 11.44
C HIS A 134 -6.19 -6.01 11.15
N LEU A 135 -5.86 -5.52 9.95
CA LEU A 135 -6.19 -4.16 9.52
C LEU A 135 -7.70 -3.96 9.38
N VAL A 136 -8.41 -4.90 8.75
CA VAL A 136 -9.87 -4.85 8.63
C VAL A 136 -10.52 -4.82 10.01
N ARG A 137 -10.02 -5.64 10.95
CA ARG A 137 -10.50 -5.66 12.34
C ARG A 137 -10.21 -4.34 13.06
N GLY A 138 -9.02 -3.76 12.89
CA GLY A 138 -8.63 -2.48 13.48
C GLY A 138 -9.47 -1.32 12.96
N ILE A 139 -9.65 -1.20 11.64
CA ILE A 139 -10.49 -0.17 11.01
C ILE A 139 -11.95 -0.31 11.43
N ARG A 140 -12.47 -1.55 11.52
CA ARG A 140 -13.84 -1.78 11.99
C ARG A 140 -14.03 -1.37 13.44
N ARG A 141 -13.06 -1.66 14.31
CA ARG A 141 -13.07 -1.20 15.71
C ARG A 141 -13.00 0.33 15.78
N LEU A 142 -12.16 0.95 14.96
CA LEU A 142 -12.06 2.40 14.87
C LEU A 142 -13.39 3.03 14.45
N ALA A 143 -14.04 2.50 13.41
CA ALA A 143 -15.35 2.98 12.96
C ALA A 143 -16.40 2.90 14.08
N VAL A 144 -16.43 1.79 14.83
CA VAL A 144 -17.31 1.65 16.00
C VAL A 144 -17.00 2.69 17.08
N SER A 145 -15.72 3.00 17.33
CA SER A 145 -15.33 4.03 18.29
C SER A 145 -15.71 5.44 17.82
N VAL A 146 -15.54 5.74 16.53
CA VAL A 146 -15.99 7.02 15.95
C VAL A 146 -17.51 7.15 16.08
N ASP A 147 -18.27 6.08 15.80
CA ASP A 147 -19.72 6.03 15.99
C ASP A 147 -20.13 6.30 17.45
N VAL A 148 -19.38 5.78 18.41
CA VAL A 148 -19.60 6.06 19.84
C VAL A 148 -19.33 7.54 20.13
N CYS A 149 -18.24 8.12 19.60
CA CYS A 149 -17.95 9.54 19.76
C CYS A 149 -19.01 10.43 19.14
N ILE A 150 -19.54 10.07 17.95
CA ILE A 150 -20.64 10.78 17.29
C ILE A 150 -21.88 10.76 18.20
N ARG A 151 -22.28 9.58 18.70
CA ARG A 151 -23.43 9.47 19.60
C ARG A 151 -23.23 10.25 20.89
N MET A 152 -22.02 10.28 21.45
CA MET A 152 -21.70 11.10 22.62
C MET A 152 -21.81 12.59 22.33
N ASP A 153 -21.33 13.04 21.16
CA ASP A 153 -21.39 14.44 20.74
C ASP A 153 -22.85 14.87 20.56
N GLU A 154 -23.65 14.05 19.86
CA GLU A 154 -25.10 14.24 19.70
C GLU A 154 -25.81 14.29 21.06
N ALA A 155 -25.51 13.32 21.93
CA ALA A 155 -26.03 13.26 23.30
C ALA A 155 -25.65 14.47 24.15
N LEU A 156 -24.41 14.96 24.05
CA LEU A 156 -23.96 16.15 24.77
C LEU A 156 -24.66 17.39 24.26
N VAL A 157 -24.85 17.52 22.94
CA VAL A 157 -25.59 18.63 22.32
C VAL A 157 -27.06 18.60 22.77
N ASP A 158 -27.70 17.43 22.78
CA ASP A 158 -29.08 17.26 23.23
C ASP A 158 -29.23 17.46 24.75
N GLY A 159 -28.31 16.94 25.56
CA GLY A 159 -28.32 17.07 27.02
C GLY A 159 -27.97 18.48 27.50
N LEU A 160 -27.15 19.23 26.75
CA LEU A 160 -26.97 20.68 26.96
C LEU A 160 -28.26 21.46 26.67
N ALA A 161 -29.12 20.95 25.77
CA ALA A 161 -30.44 21.53 25.53
C ALA A 161 -31.46 21.15 26.61
N ASP A 162 -31.28 20.00 27.30
CA ASP A 162 -32.17 19.47 28.33
C ASP A 162 -31.42 19.27 29.68
N SER A 163 -31.18 20.38 30.39
CA SER A 163 -30.23 20.48 31.52
C SER A 163 -30.62 19.75 32.82
N SER A 164 -31.50 18.74 32.79
CA SER A 164 -32.15 18.19 33.99
C SER A 164 -31.56 16.89 34.56
N ASP A 165 -30.70 16.16 33.83
CA ASP A 165 -30.19 14.85 34.28
C ASP A 165 -28.68 14.61 34.04
N TYR A 166 -27.83 15.37 34.72
CA TYR A 166 -26.36 15.32 34.59
C TYR A 166 -25.71 13.98 35.01
N GLY A 167 -26.36 13.18 35.88
CA GLY A 167 -25.77 11.97 36.45
C GLY A 167 -25.67 10.81 35.45
N PHE A 168 -26.72 10.62 34.64
CA PHE A 168 -26.78 9.56 33.63
C PHE A 168 -25.71 9.75 32.55
N TRP A 169 -25.58 10.96 32.00
CA TRP A 169 -24.63 11.29 30.94
C TRP A 169 -23.16 11.09 31.34
N SER A 170 -22.81 11.32 32.62
CA SER A 170 -21.44 11.12 33.12
C SER A 170 -20.97 9.66 33.05
N THR A 171 -21.87 8.70 33.28
CA THR A 171 -21.54 7.27 33.31
C THR A 171 -21.41 6.72 31.89
N GLU A 172 -22.29 7.15 30.99
CA GLU A 172 -22.27 6.73 29.59
C GLU A 172 -21.07 7.33 28.84
N ALA A 173 -20.72 8.59 29.12
CA ALA A 173 -19.52 9.23 28.61
C ALA A 173 -18.23 8.52 29.10
N ALA A 174 -18.17 8.12 30.37
CA ALA A 174 -17.02 7.40 30.91
C ALA A 174 -16.85 6.01 30.26
N ASN A 175 -17.93 5.26 30.07
CA ASN A 175 -17.89 3.96 29.39
C ASN A 175 -17.47 4.08 27.92
N ALA A 176 -17.95 5.12 27.24
CA ALA A 176 -17.59 5.39 25.86
C ALA A 176 -16.12 5.81 25.70
N ALA A 177 -15.60 6.64 26.61
CA ALA A 177 -14.18 6.99 26.67
C ALA A 177 -13.30 5.74 26.92
N ALA A 178 -13.72 4.84 27.81
CA ALA A 178 -13.01 3.58 28.06
C ALA A 178 -12.99 2.66 26.82
N ASN A 179 -14.11 2.57 26.10
CA ASN A 179 -14.19 1.81 24.85
C ASN A 179 -13.31 2.42 23.74
N ALA A 180 -13.26 3.75 23.63
CA ALA A 180 -12.41 4.44 22.68
C ALA A 180 -10.91 4.25 23.00
N ALA A 181 -10.53 4.28 24.27
CA ALA A 181 -9.17 3.97 24.72
C ALA A 181 -8.76 2.54 24.37
N GLY A 182 -9.65 1.55 24.58
CA GLY A 182 -9.40 0.16 24.20
C GLY A 182 -9.22 -0.03 22.69
N ALA A 183 -10.05 0.64 21.88
CA ALA A 183 -9.92 0.59 20.42
C ALA A 183 -8.64 1.24 19.91
N LEU A 184 -8.17 2.31 20.56
CA LEU A 184 -6.87 2.90 20.26
C LEU A 184 -5.72 1.93 20.50
N GLN A 185 -5.74 1.25 21.65
CA GLN A 185 -4.73 0.24 21.98
C GLN A 185 -4.74 -0.91 20.97
N ASP A 186 -5.92 -1.36 20.53
CA ASP A 186 -6.07 -2.36 19.49
C ASP A 186 -5.49 -1.91 18.14
N ILE A 187 -5.61 -0.63 17.80
CA ILE A 187 -5.04 -0.04 16.57
C ILE A 187 -3.53 0.08 16.68
N GLU A 188 -3.01 0.57 17.80
CA GLU A 188 -1.56 0.64 18.05
C GLU A 188 -0.92 -0.75 17.99
N GLN A 189 -1.58 -1.76 18.58
CA GLN A 189 -1.16 -3.14 18.48
C GLN A 189 -1.21 -3.63 17.03
N ALA A 190 -2.29 -3.39 16.29
CA ALA A 190 -2.40 -3.79 14.89
C ALA A 190 -1.35 -3.10 13.99
N ILE A 191 -1.05 -1.82 14.23
CA ILE A 191 0.02 -1.07 13.54
C ILE A 191 1.38 -1.67 13.90
N THR A 192 1.60 -2.05 15.15
CA THR A 192 2.85 -2.68 15.60
C THR A 192 3.02 -4.07 14.98
N GLU A 193 1.98 -4.91 15.02
CA GLU A 193 1.95 -6.21 14.36
C GLU A 193 2.22 -6.08 12.85
N PHE A 194 1.61 -5.09 12.20
CA PHE A 194 1.85 -4.82 10.77
C PHE A 194 3.26 -4.31 10.50
N ARG A 195 3.84 -3.53 11.41
CA ARG A 195 5.23 -3.06 11.31
C ARG A 195 6.23 -4.20 11.50
N GLU A 196 5.90 -5.14 12.36
CA GLU A 196 6.72 -6.31 12.68
C GLU A 196 6.48 -7.47 11.71
N ASP A 197 5.51 -7.35 10.80
CA ASP A 197 5.22 -8.38 9.80
C ASP A 197 6.46 -8.63 8.92
N PRO A 198 7.06 -9.84 8.98
CA PRO A 198 8.26 -10.18 8.22
C PRO A 198 8.05 -10.12 6.71
N GLU A 199 6.80 -10.16 6.20
CA GLU A 199 6.51 -9.94 4.78
C GLU A 199 6.67 -8.47 4.35
N ILE A 200 6.57 -7.52 5.29
CA ILE A 200 6.77 -6.09 5.04
C ILE A 200 8.21 -5.70 5.36
N ALA A 201 8.82 -6.35 6.35
CA ALA A 201 10.27 -6.33 6.59
C ALA A 201 11.03 -7.20 5.57
N LEU A 202 10.69 -7.10 4.28
CA LEU A 202 11.52 -7.71 3.24
C LEU A 202 12.90 -7.03 3.26
N PRO A 203 13.99 -7.82 3.26
CA PRO A 203 15.33 -7.26 3.27
C PRO A 203 15.51 -6.33 2.07
N PRO A 204 16.26 -5.22 2.21
CA PRO A 204 16.66 -4.43 1.05
C PRO A 204 17.35 -5.40 0.11
N PHE A 205 16.73 -5.65 -1.06
CA PHE A 205 17.24 -6.60 -2.04
C PHE A 205 18.72 -6.32 -2.26
N SER A 206 19.60 -7.18 -1.72
CA SER A 206 21.00 -7.14 -2.06
C SER A 206 21.08 -7.71 -3.48
N LEU A 207 21.02 -6.83 -4.47
CA LEU A 207 21.37 -7.15 -5.84
C LEU A 207 22.85 -7.58 -5.84
N LYS A 208 23.09 -8.89 -5.81
CA LYS A 208 24.36 -9.50 -6.21
C LYS A 208 24.32 -9.80 -7.69
#